data_AF-A0A455UJ05-F1
#
_entry.id   AF-A0A455UJ05-F1
#
_cell.length_a   1.000
_cell.length_b   1.000
_cell.length_c   1.000
_cell.angle_alpha   90.00
_cell.angle_beta   90.00
_cell.angle_gamma   90.00
#
_symmetry.space_group_name_H-M   'P 1'
#
loop_
_entity.id
_entity.type
_entity.pdbx_description
1 polymer ?
#
loop_
_entity_poly.entity_id
_entity_poly.type
_entity_poly.pdbx_seq_one_letter_code
_entity_poly.pdbx_strand_id
1 'polypeptide(L)' 'MAAVERGRWVIENYPESSATRDALATMVEGYRGLEMDDRASEVLAVLQENAPDHEQLQGSRFIPKHLDQND' A
#
# COMPACT_ATOMS: atom_id res chain seq x y z
N MET A 1 18.92 -15.83 2.38
CA MET A 1 18.02 -15.13 3.31
C MET A 1 18.13 -13.65 2.99
N ALA A 2 17.13 -13.06 2.31
CA ALA A 2 17.16 -11.66 1.87
C ALA A 2 15.74 -11.06 1.84
N ALA A 3 14.96 -11.30 2.89
CA ALA A 3 13.57 -10.86 2.99
C ALA A 3 13.20 -10.27 4.37
N VAL A 4 14.18 -9.96 5.23
CA VAL A 4 13.90 -9.64 6.66
C VAL A 4 14.49 -8.29 7.10
N GLU A 5 14.84 -7.39 6.18
CA GLU A 5 15.39 -6.08 6.54
C GLU A 5 14.53 -4.86 6.12
N ARG A 6 13.25 -5.03 5.74
CA ARG A 6 12.42 -3.89 5.29
C ARG A 6 11.25 -3.49 6.19
N GLY A 7 10.91 -4.25 7.23
CA GLY A 7 9.78 -3.91 8.10
C GLY A 7 10.10 -3.01 9.30
N ARG A 8 11.39 -2.73 9.59
CA ARG A 8 11.77 -2.01 10.82
C ARG A 8 11.50 -0.50 10.76
N TRP A 9 11.25 0.09 9.59
CA TRP A 9 11.16 1.55 9.46
C TRP A 9 9.73 2.12 9.52
N VAL A 10 8.70 1.28 9.34
CA VAL A 10 7.33 1.79 9.18
C VAL A 10 6.62 2.03 10.52
N ILE A 11 7.04 1.32 11.56
CA ILE A 11 6.25 1.17 12.79
C ILE A 11 6.36 2.39 13.73
N GLU A 12 7.41 3.20 13.62
CA GLU A 12 7.66 4.29 14.59
C GLU A 12 6.85 5.58 14.34
N ASN A 13 6.17 5.76 13.20
CA ASN A 13 5.58 7.07 12.87
C ASN A 13 4.13 7.07 12.35
N TYR A 14 3.44 5.92 12.31
CA TYR A 14 2.07 5.85 11.81
C TYR A 14 1.10 5.36 12.89
N PRO A 15 0.42 6.26 13.62
CA PRO A 15 -0.64 5.83 14.52
C PRO A 15 -1.69 5.05 13.73
N GLU A 16 -2.04 3.89 14.27
CA GLU A 16 -2.91 2.79 13.80
C GLU A 16 -4.34 3.17 13.35
N SER A 17 -4.60 4.44 13.04
CA SER A 17 -5.89 4.90 12.53
C SER A 17 -6.19 4.25 11.18
N SER A 18 -7.43 3.79 10.99
CA SER A 18 -7.95 3.31 9.70
C SER A 18 -7.66 4.31 8.57
N ALA A 19 -7.72 5.60 8.88
CA ALA A 19 -7.43 6.69 7.94
C ALA A 19 -6.01 6.63 7.35
N THR A 20 -5.02 6.14 8.11
CA THR A 20 -3.65 5.96 7.63
C THR A 20 -3.56 4.80 6.63
N ARG A 21 -4.33 3.74 6.83
CA ARG A 21 -4.35 2.55 5.97
C ARG A 21 -5.01 2.87 4.61
N ASP A 22 -6.13 3.58 4.65
CA ASP A 22 -6.83 4.05 3.45
C ASP A 22 -5.97 5.02 2.62
N ALA A 23 -5.21 5.89 3.29
CA ALA A 23 -4.29 6.81 2.63
C ALA A 23 -3.15 6.07 1.90
N LEU A 24 -2.58 5.03 2.51
CA LEU A 24 -1.57 4.18 1.87
C LEU A 24 -2.12 3.49 0.62
N ALA A 25 -3.33 2.94 0.69
CA ALA A 25 -3.97 2.32 -0.46
C ALA A 25 -4.23 3.32 -1.60
N THR A 26 -4.71 4.52 -1.27
CA THR A 26 -4.89 5.63 -2.22
C THR A 26 -3.57 6.05 -2.88
N MET A 27 -2.47 6.06 -2.13
CA MET A 27 -1.13 6.35 -2.69
C MET A 27 -0.68 5.26 -3.67
N VAL A 28 -0.92 3.97 -3.37
CA VAL A 28 -0.61 2.87 -4.31
C VAL A 28 -1.38 3.05 -5.62
N GLU A 29 -2.67 3.42 -5.55
CA GLU A 29 -3.48 3.74 -6.72
C GLU A 29 -2.91 4.91 -7.51
N GLY A 30 -2.65 6.04 -6.84
CA GLY A 30 -2.14 7.24 -7.49
C GLY A 30 -0.81 6.99 -8.20
N TYR A 31 0.12 6.28 -7.56
CA TYR A 31 1.39 5.94 -8.20
C TYR A 31 1.24 4.97 -9.37
N ARG A 32 0.34 3.99 -9.30
CA ARG A 32 0.04 3.11 -10.45
C ARG A 32 -0.58 3.87 -11.61
N GLY A 33 -1.50 4.80 -11.34
CA GLY A 33 -2.11 5.65 -12.38
C GLY A 33 -1.11 6.60 -13.04
N LEU A 34 -0.03 6.95 -12.33
CA LEU A 34 1.07 7.75 -12.85
C LEU A 34 2.21 6.91 -13.47
N GLU A 35 2.02 5.60 -13.64
CA GLU A 35 3.05 4.66 -14.13
C GLU A 35 4.34 4.66 -13.28
N MET A 36 4.22 5.02 -11.99
CA MET A 36 5.32 5.08 -11.03
C MET A 36 5.40 3.76 -10.23
N ASP A 37 5.66 2.65 -10.91
CA ASP A 37 5.61 1.29 -10.34
C ASP A 37 6.56 1.07 -9.15
N ASP A 38 7.74 1.69 -9.15
CA ASP A 38 8.70 1.60 -8.05
C ASP A 38 8.11 2.20 -6.75
N ARG A 39 7.50 3.39 -6.85
CA ARG A 39 6.86 4.06 -5.71
C ARG A 39 5.60 3.34 -5.28
N ALA A 40 4.81 2.85 -6.23
CA ALA A 40 3.66 2.02 -5.93
C ALA A 40 4.06 0.76 -5.15
N SER A 41 5.18 0.12 -5.51
CA SER A 41 5.69 -1.08 -4.86
C SER A 41 6.22 -0.81 -3.45
N GLU A 42 6.92 0.31 -3.24
CA GLU A 42 7.35 0.74 -1.91
C GLU A 42 6.16 0.92 -0.96
N VAL A 43 5.16 1.70 -1.38
CA VAL A 43 3.96 1.96 -0.57
C VAL A 43 3.13 0.69 -0.37
N LEU A 44 3.06 -0.18 -1.39
CA LEU A 44 2.36 -1.46 -1.29
C LEU A 44 2.98 -2.37 -0.23
N ALA A 45 4.31 -2.40 -0.12
CA ALA A 45 4.99 -3.18 0.92
C ALA A 45 4.64 -2.65 2.32
N VAL A 46 4.66 -1.32 2.50
CA VAL A 46 4.25 -0.64 3.73
C VAL A 46 2.80 -0.98 4.09
N LEU A 47 1.88 -0.94 3.12
CA LEU A 47 0.48 -1.31 3.32
C LEU A 47 0.33 -2.79 3.71
N GLN A 48 1.04 -3.71 3.06
CA GLN A 48 1.00 -5.14 3.38
C GLN A 48 1.54 -5.44 4.77
N GLU A 49 2.57 -4.72 5.22
CA GLU A 49 3.15 -4.90 6.55
C GLU A 49 2.24 -4.38 7.67
N ASN A 50 1.47 -3.31 7.42
CA ASN A 50 0.70 -2.61 8.46
C ASN A 50 -0.81 -2.91 8.41
N ALA A 51 -1.31 -3.32 7.24
CA ALA A 51 -2.71 -3.58 6.99
C ALA A 51 -2.88 -4.77 6.03
N PRO A 52 -2.37 -5.97 6.37
CA PRO A 52 -2.51 -7.15 5.50
C PRO A 52 -3.97 -7.52 5.21
N ASP A 53 -4.89 -7.19 6.12
CA ASP A 53 -6.34 -7.39 6.00
C ASP A 53 -7.07 -6.21 5.32
N HIS A 54 -6.34 -5.28 4.67
CA HIS A 54 -6.97 -4.17 3.96
C HIS A 54 -7.80 -4.69 2.78
N GLU A 55 -9.00 -4.13 2.58
CA GLU A 55 -9.93 -4.58 1.55
C GLU A 55 -9.38 -4.51 0.10
N GLN A 56 -8.40 -3.63 -0.12
CA GLN A 56 -7.71 -3.45 -1.41
C GLN A 56 -6.50 -4.39 -1.58
N LEU A 57 -6.18 -5.20 -0.56
CA LEU A 57 -5.18 -6.26 -0.61
C LEU A 57 -5.88 -7.62 -0.67
N GLN A 58 -6.02 -8.17 -1.88
CA GLN A 58 -6.42 -9.57 -2.05
C GLN A 58 -5.17 -10.45 -2.13
N GLY A 59 -4.68 -10.85 -0.95
CA GLY A 59 -3.44 -11.63 -0.83
C GLY A 59 -2.24 -10.85 -1.39
N SER A 60 -1.64 -11.32 -2.48
CA SER A 60 -0.49 -10.66 -3.12
C SER A 60 -0.87 -9.60 -4.15
N ARG A 61 -2.17 -9.41 -4.43
CA ARG A 61 -2.64 -8.50 -5.48
C ARG A 61 -3.33 -7.28 -4.89
N PHE A 62 -2.82 -6.10 -5.23
CA PHE A 62 -3.51 -4.84 -4.95
C PHE A 62 -4.61 -4.59 -5.98
N ILE A 63 -5.84 -4.39 -5.50
CA ILE A 63 -7.04 -4.12 -6.29
C ILE A 63 -7.36 -2.62 -6.15
N PRO A 64 -7.16 -1.82 -7.21
CA PRO A 64 -7.60 -0.43 -7.19
C PRO A 64 -9.13 -0.35 -7.10
N LYS A 65 -9.64 0.54 -6.27
CA LYS A 65 -11.05 0.93 -6.19
C LYS A 65 -11.37 2.11 -7.10
N HIS A 66 -10.48 3.10 -7.19
CA HIS A 66 -10.76 4.35 -7.90
C HIS A 66 -10.20 4.41 -9.32
N LEU A 67 -9.24 3.56 -9.67
CA LEU A 67 -8.64 3.56 -11.02
C LEU A 67 -9.55 2.93 -12.09
N ASP A 68 -10.57 2.18 -11.70
CA ASP A 68 -11.57 1.59 -12.60
C ASP A 68 -12.79 2.50 -12.86
N GLN A 69 -12.86 3.69 -12.22
CA GLN A 69 -13.84 4.71 -12.57
C GLN A 69 -13.33 5.53 -13.76
N ASN A 70 -13.29 4.90 -14.94
CA ASN A 70 -13.40 5.65 -16.19
C ASN A 70 -14.85 6.17 -16.28
N ASP A 71 -15.03 7.47 -16.06
CA ASP A 71 -16.10 8.25 -16.68
C ASP A 71 -15.58 8.76 -18.04
#